data_AF-A0A2V2U9D4-F1
#
_entry.id   AF-A0A2V2U9D4-F1
#
_cell.length_a   1.000
_cell.length_b   1.000
_cell.length_c   1.000
_cell.angle_alpha   90.00
_cell.angle_beta   90.00
_cell.angle_gamma   90.00
#
_symmetry.space_group_name_H-M   'P 1'
#
loop_
_entity.id
_entity.type
_entity.pdbx_description
1 polymer ?
#
loop_
_entity_poly.entity_id
_entity_poly.type
_entity_poly.pdbx_seq_one_letter_code
_entity_poly.pdbx_strand_id
1 'polypeptide(L)'
;MNAKPDLVDPREKAINLSDIAPKWAKRLEEEEKLPFPLSIRWFKWYFELDIPSRCIVGEANGSSSSYEKECKECNSLGWQFGHSFLVRSRSGLEKDVHMFLQHWNEKHVT
;
A
#
# COMPACT_ATOMS: atom_id res chain seq x y z
N MET A 1 28.90 -27.59 14.35
CA MET A 1 28.19 -26.64 13.46
C MET A 1 26.88 -26.30 14.16
N ASN A 2 26.81 -25.15 14.83
CA ASN A 2 25.57 -24.68 15.46
C ASN A 2 25.20 -23.37 14.76
N ALA A 3 24.17 -23.40 13.92
CA ALA A 3 23.59 -22.19 13.36
C ALA A 3 22.95 -21.41 14.50
N LYS A 4 23.42 -20.17 14.68
CA LYS A 4 22.92 -19.19 15.63
C LYS A 4 21.55 -18.72 15.12
N PRO A 5 20.49 -18.65 15.96
CA PRO A 5 19.27 -17.99 15.54
C PRO A 5 19.58 -16.51 15.36
N ASP A 6 19.33 -15.98 14.17
CA ASP A 6 19.45 -14.55 13.89
C ASP A 6 18.48 -13.82 14.82
N LEU A 7 19.05 -13.12 15.80
CA LEU A 7 18.34 -12.23 16.70
C LEU A 7 18.02 -10.96 15.89
N VAL A 8 16.80 -10.92 15.34
CA VAL A 8 16.22 -9.68 14.81
C VAL A 8 16.14 -8.66 15.95
N ASP A 9 16.73 -7.49 15.75
CA ASP A 9 16.78 -6.41 16.75
C ASP A 9 15.35 -5.86 17.00
N PRO A 10 14.87 -5.79 18.26
CA PRO A 10 13.55 -5.26 18.59
C PRO A 10 13.32 -3.77 18.22
N ARG A 11 14.34 -3.07 17.69
CA ARG A 11 14.26 -1.67 17.26
C ARG A 11 13.96 -1.47 15.77
N GLU A 12 13.98 -2.50 14.95
CA GLU A 12 13.43 -2.42 13.59
C GLU A 12 11.90 -2.53 13.67
N LYS A 13 11.24 -1.43 14.03
CA LYS A 13 9.79 -1.37 14.02
C LYS A 13 9.34 -1.47 12.56
N ALA A 14 8.79 -2.63 12.18
CA ALA A 14 8.17 -2.80 10.88
C ALA A 14 7.17 -1.65 10.64
N ILE A 15 7.41 -0.87 9.59
CA ILE A 15 6.54 0.23 9.20
C ILE A 15 5.18 -0.35 8.83
N ASN A 16 4.12 0.21 9.40
CA ASN A 16 2.75 -0.15 9.08
C ASN A 16 2.18 0.79 8.02
N LEU A 17 1.05 0.40 7.43
CA LEU A 17 0.41 1.24 6.42
C LEU A 17 -0.01 2.61 6.97
N SER A 18 -0.42 2.67 8.23
CA SER A 18 -0.80 3.93 8.89
C SER A 18 0.36 4.91 9.06
N ASP A 19 1.61 4.43 9.04
CA ASP A 19 2.81 5.27 9.14
C ASP A 19 3.15 5.95 7.81
N ILE A 20 2.89 5.30 6.67
CA ILE A 20 3.30 5.78 5.33
C ILE A 20 2.12 6.26 4.46
N ALA A 21 0.97 5.60 4.52
CA ALA A 21 -0.22 5.95 3.73
C ALA A 21 -1.45 6.07 4.65
N PRO A 22 -1.46 7.06 5.56
CA PRO A 22 -2.47 7.16 6.61
C PRO A 22 -3.91 7.30 6.07
N LYS A 23 -4.13 7.99 4.95
CA LYS A 23 -5.48 8.10 4.36
C LYS A 23 -5.94 6.74 3.86
N TRP A 24 -5.09 5.99 3.18
CA TRP A 24 -5.42 4.65 2.70
C TRP A 24 -5.58 3.64 3.84
N ALA A 25 -4.76 3.70 4.88
CA ALA A 25 -4.93 2.89 6.09
C ALA A 25 -6.30 3.12 6.73
N LYS A 26 -6.64 4.39 6.98
CA LYS A 26 -7.94 4.78 7.56
C LYS A 26 -9.12 4.29 6.72
N ARG A 27 -9.04 4.44 5.40
CA ARG A 27 -10.06 3.96 4.45
C ARG A 27 -10.29 2.46 4.57
N LEU A 28 -9.21 1.68 4.67
CA LEU A 28 -9.30 0.22 4.76
C LEU A 28 -9.80 -0.23 6.13
N GLU A 29 -9.43 0.47 7.21
CA GLU A 29 -9.90 0.17 8.57
C GLU A 29 -11.37 0.51 8.78
N GLU A 30 -11.83 1.69 8.33
CA GLU A 30 -13.21 2.15 8.54
C GLU A 30 -14.23 1.39 7.68
N GLU A 31 -13.82 0.91 6.51
CA GLU A 31 -14.73 0.28 5.55
C GLU A 31 -14.58 -1.24 5.55
N GLU A 32 -15.42 -1.92 6.34
CA GLU A 32 -15.55 -3.38 6.30
C GLU A 32 -15.95 -3.89 4.90
N LYS A 33 -16.76 -3.09 4.18
CA LYS A 33 -17.18 -3.35 2.80
C LYS A 33 -16.70 -2.24 1.89
N LEU A 34 -16.11 -2.59 0.76
CA LEU A 34 -15.66 -1.62 -0.23
C LEU A 34 -16.84 -0.80 -0.78
N PRO A 35 -16.63 0.50 -1.08
CA PRO A 35 -17.63 1.36 -1.68
C PRO A 35 -18.34 0.69 -2.85
N PHE A 36 -19.67 0.87 -2.93
CA PHE A 36 -20.43 0.31 -4.04
C PHE A 36 -20.03 0.99 -5.36
N PRO A 37 -19.80 0.23 -6.46
CA PRO A 37 -19.43 0.78 -7.76
C PRO A 37 -20.31 1.94 -8.18
N LEU A 38 -19.70 2.95 -8.80
CA LEU A 38 -20.37 4.16 -9.29
C LEU A 38 -21.03 5.03 -8.21
N SER A 39 -20.90 4.70 -6.92
CA SER A 39 -21.25 5.65 -5.86
C SER A 39 -20.25 6.81 -5.85
N ILE A 40 -20.68 7.97 -5.33
CA ILE A 40 -19.80 9.15 -5.17
C ILE A 40 -18.50 8.77 -4.44
N ARG A 41 -18.59 7.93 -3.41
CA ARG A 41 -17.44 7.49 -2.63
C ARG A 41 -16.52 6.56 -3.43
N TRP A 42 -17.08 5.65 -4.21
CA TRP A 42 -16.31 4.78 -5.09
C TRP A 42 -15.55 5.58 -6.13
N PHE A 43 -16.22 6.54 -6.79
CA PHE A 43 -15.55 7.42 -7.75
C PHE A 43 -14.42 8.23 -7.11
N LYS A 44 -14.62 8.77 -5.90
CA LYS A 44 -13.55 9.48 -5.18
C LYS A 44 -12.31 8.61 -4.99
N TRP A 45 -12.48 7.37 -4.53
CA TRP A 45 -11.34 6.47 -4.33
C TRP A 45 -10.72 6.05 -5.66
N TYR A 46 -11.53 5.74 -6.66
CA TYR A 46 -11.06 5.39 -8.00
C TYR A 46 -10.17 6.50 -8.59
N PHE A 47 -10.62 7.75 -8.57
CA PHE A 47 -9.81 8.86 -9.08
C PHE A 47 -8.56 9.13 -8.25
N GLU A 48 -8.57 8.86 -6.95
CA GLU A 48 -7.35 8.94 -6.16
C GLU A 48 -6.34 7.84 -6.47
N LEU A 49 -6.81 6.64 -6.82
CA LEU A 49 -5.95 5.54 -7.29
C LEU A 49 -5.35 5.81 -8.67
N ASP A 50 -6.11 6.46 -9.54
CA ASP A 50 -5.69 6.81 -10.90
C ASP A 50 -4.66 7.95 -10.95
N ILE A 51 -4.58 8.77 -9.90
CA ILE A 51 -3.57 9.83 -9.77
C ILE A 51 -2.33 9.26 -9.07
N PRO A 52 -1.18 9.11 -9.75
CA PRO A 52 -0.02 8.43 -9.18
C PRO A 52 0.47 9.05 -7.87
N SER A 53 0.39 10.37 -7.71
CA SER A 53 0.81 11.07 -6.48
C SER A 53 -0.17 10.94 -5.30
N ARG A 54 -1.34 10.31 -5.49
CA ARG A 54 -2.41 10.17 -4.49
C ARG A 54 -2.79 8.72 -4.19
N CYS A 55 -2.37 7.79 -5.04
CA CYS A 55 -2.55 6.36 -4.80
C CYS A 55 -1.80 5.93 -3.52
N ILE A 56 -2.00 4.69 -3.08
CA ILE A 56 -1.39 4.17 -1.83
C ILE A 56 0.13 4.33 -1.80
N VAL A 57 0.80 4.06 -2.93
CA VAL A 57 2.26 4.18 -3.07
C VAL A 57 2.67 5.65 -3.16
N GLY A 58 1.92 6.47 -3.89
CA GLY A 58 2.16 7.91 -3.98
C GLY A 58 2.07 8.61 -2.64
N GLU A 59 1.07 8.25 -1.82
CA GLU A 59 0.94 8.76 -0.45
C GLU A 59 2.17 8.38 0.40
N ALA A 60 2.57 7.10 0.38
CA ALA A 60 3.78 6.61 1.05
C ALA A 60 5.06 7.32 0.60
N ASN A 61 5.12 7.71 -0.68
CA ASN A 61 6.21 8.46 -1.27
C ASN A 61 6.05 9.98 -1.08
N GLY A 62 5.40 10.43 0.00
CA GLY A 62 5.25 11.87 0.31
C GLY A 62 4.29 12.61 -0.62
N SER A 63 3.25 11.94 -1.12
CA SER A 63 2.35 12.46 -2.16
C SER A 63 3.06 12.82 -3.48
N SER A 64 3.99 11.95 -3.92
CA SER A 64 4.79 12.10 -5.14
C SER A 64 4.66 10.91 -6.06
N SER A 65 4.72 11.14 -7.38
CA SER A 65 4.75 10.08 -8.39
C SER A 65 6.17 9.62 -8.77
N SER A 66 7.21 10.10 -8.08
CA SER A 66 8.61 9.77 -8.43
C SER A 66 8.91 8.27 -8.38
N TYR A 67 8.21 7.52 -7.51
CA TYR A 67 8.30 6.07 -7.41
C TYR A 67 8.07 5.36 -8.76
N GLU A 68 7.29 5.93 -9.68
CA GLU A 68 7.02 5.32 -10.99
C GLU A 68 8.31 5.13 -11.81
N LYS A 69 9.30 6.00 -11.60
CA LYS A 69 10.61 5.97 -12.26
C LYS A 69 11.68 5.31 -11.38
N GLU A 70 11.58 5.50 -10.07
CA GLU A 70 12.60 5.11 -9.10
C GLU A 70 12.47 3.66 -8.66
N CYS A 71 11.24 3.11 -8.60
CA CYS A 71 10.99 1.74 -8.18
C CYS A 71 9.86 1.10 -9.00
N LYS A 72 10.27 0.24 -9.96
CA LYS A 72 9.33 -0.49 -10.83
C LYS A 72 8.36 -1.39 -10.06
N GLU A 73 8.80 -1.94 -8.94
CA GLU A 73 7.97 -2.82 -8.11
C GLU A 73 6.89 -2.03 -7.37
N CYS A 74 7.24 -0.87 -6.78
CA CYS A 74 6.27 0.10 -6.26
C CYS A 74 5.24 0.51 -7.32
N ASN A 75 5.66 0.75 -8.58
CA ASN A 75 4.72 1.02 -9.66
C ASN A 75 3.76 -0.15 -9.89
N SER A 76 4.27 -1.37 -10.00
CA SER A 76 3.44 -2.57 -10.18
C SER A 76 2.47 -2.79 -9.01
N LEU A 77 2.91 -2.58 -7.77
CA LEU A 77 2.10 -2.74 -6.57
C LEU A 77 0.95 -1.73 -6.52
N GLY A 78 1.20 -0.48 -6.93
CA GLY A 78 0.14 0.53 -7.07
C GLY A 78 -0.95 0.10 -8.06
N TRP A 79 -0.56 -0.42 -9.23
CA TRP A 79 -1.49 -0.97 -10.22
C TRP A 79 -2.25 -2.20 -9.70
N GLN A 80 -1.57 -3.11 -9.00
CA GLN A 80 -2.17 -4.31 -8.43
C GLN A 80 -3.25 -3.94 -7.39
N PHE A 81 -2.94 -3.01 -6.48
CA PHE A 81 -3.90 -2.50 -5.51
C PHE A 81 -5.11 -1.84 -6.18
N GLY A 82 -4.87 -1.01 -7.21
CA GLY A 82 -5.93 -0.42 -8.02
C GLY A 82 -6.83 -1.46 -8.69
N HIS A 83 -6.24 -2.53 -9.23
CA HIS A 83 -6.98 -3.64 -9.81
C HIS A 83 -7.84 -4.38 -8.77
N SER A 84 -7.30 -4.70 -7.59
CA SER A 84 -8.05 -5.32 -6.49
C SER A 84 -9.24 -4.47 -6.04
N PHE A 85 -9.07 -3.15 -6.01
CA PHE A 85 -10.18 -2.22 -5.73
C PHE A 85 -11.26 -2.28 -6.82
N LEU A 86 -10.86 -2.28 -8.10
CA LEU A 86 -11.78 -2.35 -9.25
C LEU A 86 -12.63 -3.63 -9.24
N VAL A 87 -12.02 -4.79 -8.99
CA VAL A 87 -12.74 -6.07 -8.90
C VAL A 87 -13.41 -6.28 -7.54
N ARG A 88 -13.35 -5.28 -6.65
CA ARG A 88 -13.93 -5.29 -5.30
C ARG A 88 -13.43 -6.44 -4.41
N SER A 89 -12.17 -6.84 -4.57
CA SER A 89 -11.59 -7.92 -3.79
C SER A 89 -10.99 -7.40 -2.49
N ARG A 90 -11.67 -7.63 -1.36
CA ARG A 90 -11.15 -7.22 -0.04
C ARG A 90 -9.88 -7.99 0.34
N SER A 91 -9.90 -9.30 0.19
CA SER A 91 -8.72 -10.14 0.42
C SER A 91 -7.57 -9.83 -0.54
N GLY A 92 -7.90 -9.40 -1.77
CA GLY A 92 -6.92 -8.88 -2.73
C GLY A 92 -6.23 -7.63 -2.18
N LEU A 93 -6.99 -6.63 -1.75
CA LEU A 93 -6.43 -5.40 -1.16
C LEU A 93 -5.57 -5.68 0.07
N GLU A 94 -5.99 -6.58 0.95
CA GLU A 94 -5.22 -6.97 2.14
C GLU A 94 -3.89 -7.63 1.76
N LYS A 95 -3.91 -8.53 0.77
CA LYS A 95 -2.70 -9.14 0.21
C LYS A 95 -1.79 -8.09 -0.43
N ASP A 96 -2.35 -7.17 -1.20
CA ASP A 96 -1.61 -6.13 -1.90
C ASP A 96 -0.93 -5.19 -0.90
N VAL A 97 -1.61 -4.82 0.19
CA VAL A 97 -1.03 -4.06 1.31
C VAL A 97 0.11 -4.83 1.95
N HIS A 98 -0.06 -6.13 2.21
CA HIS A 98 0.99 -6.95 2.79
C HIS A 98 2.25 -6.99 1.90
N MET A 99 2.08 -7.26 0.60
CA MET A 99 3.18 -7.25 -0.38
C MET A 99 3.84 -5.87 -0.47
N PHE A 100 3.04 -4.81 -0.45
CA PHE A 100 3.53 -3.44 -0.47
C PHE A 100 4.39 -3.12 0.76
N LEU A 101 3.90 -3.42 1.96
CA LEU A 101 4.65 -3.17 3.20
C LEU A 101 5.92 -4.01 3.28
N GLN A 102 5.88 -5.27 2.84
CA GLN A 102 7.07 -6.10 2.77
C GLN A 102 8.14 -5.44 1.89
N HIS A 103 7.79 -5.11 0.64
CA HIS A 103 8.70 -4.43 -0.28
C HIS A 103 9.20 -3.09 0.28
N TRP A 104 8.29 -2.31 0.89
CA TRP A 104 8.63 -1.00 1.44
C TRP A 104 9.68 -1.10 2.55
N ASN A 105 9.46 -1.98 3.53
CA ASN A 105 10.41 -2.20 4.61
C ASN A 105 11.77 -2.72 4.09
N GLU A 106 11.78 -3.57 3.06
CA GLU A 106 13.01 -4.11 2.49
C GLU A 106 13.84 -3.09 1.68
N LYS A 107 13.19 -2.12 1.02
CA LYS A 107 13.85 -1.24 0.02
C LYS A 107 13.90 0.23 0.37
N HIS A 108 13.04 0.71 1.26
CA HIS A 108 12.84 2.14 1.49
C HIS A 108 13.06 2.58 2.94
N VAL A 109 13.28 1.66 3.89
CA VAL A 109 13.41 1.94 5.33
C VAL A 109 14.86 1.85 5.86
N THR A 110 15.83 1.56 4.99
CA THR A 110 17.27 1.56 5.32
C THR A 110 17.83 2.90 5.77
#